data_AF-A0A529SKV6-F1
#
_entry.id   AF-A0A529SKV6-F1
#
_cell.length_a   1.000
_cell.length_b   1.000
_cell.length_c   1.000
_cell.angle_alpha   90.00
_cell.angle_beta   90.00
_cell.angle_gamma   90.00
#
_symmetry.space_group_name_H-M   'P 1'
#
loop_
_entity.id
_entity.type
_entity.pdbx_description
1 polymer ?
#
loop_
_entity_poly.entity_id
_entity_poly.type
_entity_poly.pdbx_seq_one_letter_code
_entity_poly.pdbx_strand_id
1 'polypeptide(L)'
;LKEAAAFGDRISVLKLGRKVGEIPPERFRTLGEQEIISEIVELMFGKQKDDPEAAERPTRTVRADAAPLLQVADLAVAPTENAPGLSSISFDIRPGEILGIAGIDGNGQKQLAEALAGQRAATSGSVRLEGAAIEALSVGERRQRGLRYLTDDRLGEGTVGTFPV
;
A
#
# COMPACT_ATOMS: atom_id res chain seq x y z
N LEU A 1 8.82 -8.40 -12.25
CA LEU A 1 9.48 -7.85 -13.48
C LEU A 1 10.78 -8.56 -13.79
N LYS A 2 11.71 -8.68 -12.83
CA LYS A 2 12.96 -9.45 -13.04
C LYS A 2 12.73 -10.87 -13.52
N GLU A 3 11.78 -11.60 -12.93
CA GLU A 3 11.44 -12.97 -13.37
C GLU A 3 10.92 -13.00 -14.83
N ALA A 4 10.08 -12.04 -15.22
CA ALA A 4 9.59 -11.95 -16.59
C ALA A 4 10.71 -11.62 -17.60
N ALA A 5 11.71 -10.83 -17.20
CA ALA A 5 12.88 -10.54 -18.01
C ALA A 5 13.89 -11.70 -18.04
N ALA A 6 13.98 -12.48 -16.95
CA ALA A 6 14.93 -13.59 -16.83
C ALA A 6 14.44 -14.88 -17.51
N PHE A 7 13.14 -15.15 -17.51
CA PHE A 7 12.57 -16.42 -17.97
C PHE A 7 11.56 -16.29 -19.12
N GLY A 8 11.19 -15.06 -19.49
CA GLY A 8 10.27 -14.81 -20.59
C GLY A 8 10.92 -14.98 -21.96
N ASP A 9 10.08 -15.20 -22.96
CA ASP A 9 10.41 -15.12 -24.38
C ASP A 9 9.47 -14.14 -25.12
N ARG A 10 8.34 -13.79 -24.49
CA ARG A 10 7.35 -12.83 -24.98
C ARG A 10 6.65 -12.18 -23.80
N ILE A 11 6.40 -10.88 -23.86
CA ILE A 11 5.68 -10.16 -22.80
C ILE A 11 4.48 -9.45 -23.40
N SER A 12 3.28 -9.66 -22.85
CA SER A 12 2.09 -8.87 -23.17
C SER A 12 1.66 -8.07 -21.93
N VAL A 13 1.38 -6.78 -22.11
CA VAL A 13 0.94 -5.89 -21.04
C VAL A 13 -0.56 -5.63 -21.18
N LEU A 14 -1.30 -5.88 -20.10
CA LEU A 14 -2.74 -5.66 -20.00
C LEU A 14 -3.03 -4.48 -19.06
N LYS A 15 -3.92 -3.57 -19.46
CA LYS A 15 -4.46 -2.49 -18.61
C LYS A 15 -5.96 -2.36 -18.87
N LEU A 16 -6.76 -2.31 -17.80
CA LEU A 16 -8.23 -2.24 -17.85
C LEU A 16 -8.87 -3.33 -18.73
N GLY A 17 -8.34 -4.56 -18.64
CA GLY A 17 -8.87 -5.73 -19.38
C GLY A 17 -8.54 -5.74 -20.88
N ARG A 18 -7.64 -4.87 -21.36
CA ARG A 18 -7.22 -4.80 -22.77
C ARG A 18 -5.71 -4.92 -22.89
N LYS A 19 -5.23 -5.50 -23.99
CA LYS A 19 -3.81 -5.51 -24.35
C LYS A 19 -3.38 -4.12 -24.80
N VAL A 20 -2.52 -3.50 -24.01
CA VAL A 20 -1.98 -2.15 -24.25
C VAL A 20 -0.58 -2.19 -24.84
N GLY A 21 0.11 -3.34 -24.79
CA GLY A 21 1.48 -3.46 -25.25
C GLY A 21 1.94 -4.90 -25.42
N GLU A 22 3.00 -5.10 -26.22
CA GLU A 22 3.70 -6.36 -26.34
C GLU A 22 5.19 -6.14 -26.65
N ILE A 23 6.04 -6.97 -26.04
CA ILE A 23 7.43 -7.19 -26.43
C ILE A 23 7.46 -8.57 -27.13
N PRO A 24 7.50 -8.61 -28.48
CA PRO A 24 7.52 -9.87 -29.22
C PRO A 24 8.87 -10.58 -29.08
N PRO A 25 8.95 -11.89 -29.34
CA PRO A 25 10.19 -12.67 -29.16
C PRO A 25 11.40 -12.13 -29.90
N GLU A 26 11.21 -11.63 -31.10
CA GLU A 26 12.26 -11.04 -31.92
C GLU A 26 12.85 -9.80 -31.25
N ARG A 27 12.01 -8.98 -30.62
CA ARG A 27 12.44 -7.81 -29.86
C ARG A 27 13.09 -8.24 -28.54
N PHE A 28 12.47 -9.14 -27.80
CA PHE A 28 12.94 -9.62 -26.50
C PHE A 28 14.38 -10.13 -26.56
N ARG A 29 14.72 -10.92 -27.59
CA ARG A 29 16.07 -11.48 -27.78
C ARG A 29 17.15 -10.43 -28.08
N THR A 30 16.77 -9.22 -28.47
CA THR A 30 17.70 -8.13 -28.78
C THR A 30 17.98 -7.19 -27.60
N LEU A 31 17.22 -7.33 -26.50
CA LEU A 31 17.27 -6.43 -25.35
C LEU A 31 17.95 -7.09 -24.16
N GLY A 32 18.73 -6.31 -23.40
CA GLY A 32 19.22 -6.72 -22.09
C GLY A 32 18.12 -6.66 -21.03
N GLU A 33 18.34 -7.31 -19.88
CA GLU A 33 17.36 -7.39 -18.77
C GLU A 33 16.82 -6.02 -18.35
N GLN A 34 17.71 -5.01 -18.20
CA GLN A 34 17.32 -3.66 -17.79
C GLN A 34 16.47 -2.96 -18.85
N GLU A 35 16.76 -3.18 -20.13
CA GLU A 35 16.00 -2.61 -21.25
C GLU A 35 14.61 -3.24 -21.34
N ILE A 36 14.53 -4.57 -21.16
CA ILE A 36 13.26 -5.29 -21.06
C ILE A 36 12.43 -4.71 -19.91
N ILE A 37 13.00 -4.58 -18.70
CA ILE A 37 12.30 -4.01 -17.54
C ILE A 37 11.81 -2.60 -17.86
N SER A 38 12.65 -1.75 -18.45
CA SER A 38 12.28 -0.38 -18.82
C SER A 38 11.13 -0.35 -19.84
N GLU A 39 11.19 -1.19 -20.88
CA GLU A 39 10.16 -1.26 -21.92
C GLU A 39 8.83 -1.80 -21.34
N ILE A 40 8.87 -2.78 -20.42
CA ILE A 40 7.66 -3.22 -19.69
C ILE A 40 7.05 -2.06 -18.90
N VAL A 41 7.87 -1.30 -18.15
CA VAL A 41 7.41 -0.17 -17.34
C VAL A 41 6.78 0.91 -18.24
N GLU A 42 7.39 1.19 -19.38
CA GLU A 42 6.86 2.13 -20.37
C GLU A 42 5.52 1.65 -20.94
N LEU A 43 5.36 0.36 -21.23
CA LEU A 43 4.09 -0.21 -21.67
C LEU A 43 3.01 -0.21 -20.56
N MET A 44 3.41 -0.33 -19.28
CA MET A 44 2.49 -0.32 -18.13
C MET A 44 1.94 1.07 -17.79
N PHE A 45 2.83 2.07 -17.79
CA PHE A 45 2.53 3.42 -17.29
C PHE A 45 2.54 4.50 -18.37
N GLY A 46 2.96 4.19 -19.60
CA GLY A 46 3.18 5.17 -20.67
C GLY A 46 4.56 5.83 -20.59
N LYS A 47 4.92 6.61 -21.63
CA LYS A 47 6.11 7.48 -21.57
C LYS A 47 5.90 8.51 -20.46
N GLN A 48 6.75 8.48 -19.42
CA GLN A 48 6.73 9.43 -18.29
C GLN A 48 6.69 10.92 -18.70
N LYS A 49 7.01 11.28 -19.95
CA LYS A 49 6.99 12.67 -20.42
C LYS A 49 5.60 13.23 -20.67
N ASP A 50 4.60 12.38 -20.94
CA ASP A 50 3.24 12.80 -21.31
C ASP A 50 2.18 11.99 -20.56
N ASP A 51 2.40 11.72 -19.27
CA ASP A 51 1.35 11.16 -18.42
C ASP A 51 0.48 12.31 -17.89
N PRO A 52 -0.73 12.55 -18.45
CA PRO A 52 -1.61 13.60 -17.97
C PRO A 52 -1.99 13.41 -16.49
N GLU A 53 -1.99 12.17 -15.97
CA GLU A 53 -2.21 11.90 -14.54
C GLU A 53 -1.02 12.31 -13.66
N ALA A 54 0.21 12.34 -14.19
CA ALA A 54 1.37 12.84 -13.47
C ALA A 54 1.37 14.37 -13.35
N ALA A 55 0.84 15.07 -14.37
CA ALA A 55 0.70 16.52 -14.38
C ALA A 55 -0.40 17.03 -13.43
N GLU A 56 -1.41 16.22 -13.13
CA GLU A 56 -2.55 16.59 -12.28
C GLU A 56 -2.40 16.23 -10.81
N ARG A 57 -1.26 15.68 -10.36
CA ARG A 57 -1.09 15.35 -8.92
C ARG A 57 -1.21 16.62 -8.09
N PRO A 58 -2.26 16.78 -7.27
CA PRO A 58 -2.43 17.98 -6.49
C PRO A 58 -1.22 18.13 -5.56
N THR A 59 -0.61 19.31 -5.57
CA THR A 59 0.48 19.63 -4.66
C THR A 59 -0.10 19.61 -3.24
N ARG A 60 0.22 18.58 -2.46
CA ARG A 60 -0.19 18.50 -1.06
C ARG A 60 0.71 19.42 -0.24
N THR A 61 0.12 20.43 0.39
CA THR A 61 0.83 21.27 1.35
C THR A 61 0.73 20.63 2.73
N VAL A 62 1.86 20.23 3.30
CA VAL A 62 1.92 19.75 4.68
C VAL A 62 1.78 20.94 5.62
N ARG A 63 0.83 20.88 6.55
CA ARG A 63 0.63 21.91 7.57
C ARG A 63 1.56 21.64 8.76
N ALA A 64 2.80 22.11 8.67
CA ALA A 64 3.85 21.82 9.66
C ALA A 64 3.53 22.38 11.07
N ASP A 65 2.79 23.48 11.14
CA ASP A 65 2.34 24.18 12.35
C ASP A 65 1.08 23.56 12.97
N ALA A 66 0.36 22.71 12.24
CA ALA A 66 -0.82 22.04 12.75
C ALA A 66 -0.45 20.91 13.73
N ALA A 67 -1.34 20.67 14.69
CA ALA A 67 -1.26 19.48 15.52
C ALA A 67 -1.31 18.21 14.63
N PRO A 68 -0.61 17.13 15.02
CA PRO A 68 -0.70 15.86 14.31
C PRO A 68 -2.15 15.40 14.14
N LEU A 69 -2.47 14.95 12.93
CA LEU A 69 -3.77 14.37 12.61
C LEU A 69 -3.88 12.95 13.18
N LEU A 70 -2.81 12.16 13.04
CA LEU A 70 -2.68 10.83 13.63
C LEU A 70 -1.46 10.82 14.56
N GLN A 71 -1.63 10.29 15.76
CA GLN A 71 -0.55 10.07 16.71
C GLN A 71 -0.57 8.61 17.14
N VAL A 72 0.58 7.96 17.05
CA VAL A 72 0.80 6.58 17.48
C VAL A 72 1.92 6.61 18.50
N ALA A 73 1.65 6.09 19.70
CA ALA A 73 2.62 6.09 20.79
C ALA A 73 2.72 4.71 21.43
N ASP A 74 3.93 4.15 21.40
CA ASP A 74 4.33 2.87 21.99
C ASP A 74 3.38 1.71 21.62
N LEU A 75 2.87 1.74 20.39
CA LEU A 75 1.93 0.75 19.90
C LEU A 75 2.62 -0.61 19.84
N ALA A 76 2.01 -1.59 20.50
CA ALA A 76 2.46 -2.98 20.47
C ALA A 76 1.31 -3.91 20.12
N VAL A 77 1.66 -5.02 19.50
CA VAL A 77 0.74 -6.04 19.01
C VAL A 77 1.37 -7.41 19.26
N ALA A 78 0.61 -8.33 19.84
CA ALA A 78 1.10 -9.69 20.06
C ALA A 78 1.35 -10.42 18.73
N PRO A 79 2.41 -11.24 18.64
CA PRO A 79 2.59 -12.15 17.52
C PRO A 79 1.47 -13.21 17.51
N THR A 80 1.22 -13.77 16.33
CA THR A 80 0.34 -14.93 16.14
C THR A 80 1.12 -16.02 15.40
N GLU A 81 0.55 -17.21 15.25
CA GLU A 81 1.21 -18.31 14.52
C GLU A 81 1.64 -17.91 13.10
N ASN A 82 0.85 -17.04 12.44
CA ASN A 82 1.05 -16.67 11.04
C ASN A 82 1.47 -15.20 10.82
N ALA A 83 1.73 -14.44 11.90
CA ALA A 83 2.08 -13.03 11.77
C ALA A 83 3.02 -12.54 12.88
N PRO A 84 3.98 -11.67 12.54
CA PRO A 84 4.89 -11.06 13.52
C PRO A 84 4.12 -10.16 14.50
N GLY A 85 4.69 -9.98 15.68
CA GLY A 85 4.25 -8.94 16.62
C GLY A 85 4.84 -7.59 16.27
N LEU A 86 4.32 -6.53 16.90
CA LEU A 86 4.89 -5.19 16.86
C LEU A 86 5.31 -4.78 18.27
N SER A 87 6.39 -4.02 18.36
CA SER A 87 6.89 -3.50 19.63
C SER A 87 7.24 -2.02 19.53
N SER A 88 6.67 -1.22 20.43
CA SER A 88 7.04 0.19 20.66
C SER A 88 7.04 1.05 19.39
N ILE A 89 6.00 0.92 18.56
CA ILE A 89 5.88 1.75 17.36
C ILE A 89 5.35 3.13 17.74
N SER A 90 6.10 4.17 17.39
CA SER A 90 5.75 5.56 17.68
C SER A 90 6.01 6.47 16.48
N PHE A 91 5.00 7.21 16.06
CA PHE A 91 5.11 8.22 15.00
C PHE A 91 3.87 9.14 14.99
N ASP A 92 4.05 10.33 14.41
CA ASP A 92 2.99 11.30 14.18
C ASP A 92 2.84 11.57 12.68
N ILE A 93 1.61 11.80 12.22
CA ILE A 93 1.31 12.22 10.84
C ILE A 93 0.53 13.52 10.90
N ARG A 94 1.05 14.59 10.27
CA ARG A 94 0.39 15.89 10.18
C ARG A 94 -0.62 15.97 9.04
N PRO A 95 -1.56 16.95 9.07
CA PRO A 95 -2.46 17.18 7.95
C PRO A 95 -1.71 17.40 6.63
N GLY A 96 -2.05 16.60 5.62
CA GLY A 96 -1.45 16.64 4.29
C GLY A 96 -0.13 15.85 4.15
N GLU A 97 0.42 15.32 5.24
CA GLU A 97 1.62 14.50 5.23
C GLU A 97 1.35 13.08 4.70
N ILE A 98 2.33 12.51 4.00
CA ILE A 98 2.31 11.13 3.56
C ILE A 98 3.49 10.42 4.22
N LEU A 99 3.21 9.47 5.10
CA LEU A 99 4.21 8.60 5.71
C LEU A 99 4.34 7.31 4.89
N GLY A 100 5.55 7.04 4.38
CA GLY A 100 5.89 5.77 3.77
C GLY A 100 6.49 4.81 4.80
N ILE A 101 5.95 3.61 4.90
CA ILE A 101 6.48 2.53 5.76
C ILE A 101 7.03 1.44 4.84
N ALA A 102 8.32 1.16 4.95
CA ALA A 102 9.02 0.20 4.11
C ALA A 102 9.78 -0.83 4.95
N GLY A 103 9.91 -2.04 4.42
CA GLY A 103 10.63 -3.15 5.04
C GLY A 103 10.48 -4.40 4.18
N ILE A 104 11.19 -5.46 4.53
CA ILE A 104 11.01 -6.78 3.91
C ILE A 104 9.72 -7.45 4.40
N ASP A 105 9.25 -8.45 3.67
CA ASP A 105 8.08 -9.23 4.06
C ASP A 105 8.29 -9.88 5.43
N GLY A 106 7.28 -9.80 6.29
CA GLY A 106 7.34 -10.31 7.66
C GLY A 106 7.82 -9.30 8.72
N ASN A 107 8.05 -8.04 8.36
CA ASN A 107 8.44 -7.00 9.33
C ASN A 107 7.27 -6.27 9.99
N GLY A 108 6.01 -6.67 9.74
CA GLY A 108 4.87 -6.13 10.48
C GLY A 108 4.12 -4.98 9.81
N GLN A 109 4.43 -4.63 8.55
CA GLN A 109 3.78 -3.51 7.84
C GLN A 109 2.27 -3.71 7.73
N LYS A 110 1.85 -4.93 7.37
CA LYS A 110 0.43 -5.31 7.33
C LYS A 110 -0.20 -5.25 8.72
N GLN A 111 0.45 -5.82 9.72
CA GLN A 111 -0.04 -5.85 11.10
C GLN A 111 -0.21 -4.44 11.69
N LEU A 112 0.68 -3.51 11.32
CA LEU A 112 0.57 -2.10 11.70
C LEU A 112 -0.67 -1.47 11.06
N ALA A 113 -0.88 -1.67 9.76
CA ALA A 113 -2.04 -1.16 9.07
C ALA A 113 -3.36 -1.74 9.64
N GLU A 114 -3.41 -3.05 9.90
CA GLU A 114 -4.53 -3.74 10.55
C GLU A 114 -4.82 -3.18 11.96
N ALA A 115 -3.77 -2.92 12.76
CA ALA A 115 -3.92 -2.37 14.11
C ALA A 115 -4.47 -0.93 14.09
N LEU A 116 -3.98 -0.08 13.19
CA LEU A 116 -4.50 1.28 13.00
C LEU A 116 -5.94 1.27 12.49
N ALA A 117 -6.27 0.32 11.61
CA ALA A 117 -7.63 0.11 11.10
C ALA A 117 -8.61 -0.42 12.17
N GLY A 118 -8.10 -0.97 13.28
CA GLY A 118 -8.89 -1.62 14.32
C GLY A 118 -9.28 -3.07 14.01
N GLN A 119 -8.64 -3.69 13.00
CA GLN A 119 -8.83 -5.11 12.67
C GLN A 119 -8.02 -6.03 13.58
N ARG A 120 -6.92 -5.52 14.12
CA ARG A 120 -6.07 -6.21 15.08
C ARG A 120 -6.02 -5.44 16.39
N ALA A 121 -6.25 -6.13 17.51
CA ALA A 121 -6.17 -5.51 18.82
C ALA A 121 -4.71 -5.20 19.18
N ALA A 122 -4.46 -3.97 19.62
CA ALA A 122 -3.20 -3.60 20.24
C ALA A 122 -3.12 -4.22 21.64
N THR A 123 -1.94 -4.69 22.05
CA THR A 123 -1.68 -5.14 23.42
C THR A 123 -1.35 -3.99 24.36
N SER A 124 -0.77 -2.92 23.82
CA SER A 124 -0.43 -1.70 24.55
C SER A 124 -0.22 -0.52 23.59
N GLY A 125 0.01 0.65 24.17
CA GLY A 125 0.17 1.91 23.44
C GLY A 125 -1.15 2.62 23.20
N SER A 126 -1.10 3.71 22.45
CA SER A 126 -2.27 4.51 22.12
C SER A 126 -2.25 4.97 20.69
N VAL A 127 -3.45 5.13 20.12
CA VAL A 127 -3.64 5.68 18.78
C VAL A 127 -4.66 6.80 18.89
N ARG A 128 -4.27 8.01 18.50
CA ARG A 128 -5.17 9.18 18.50
C ARG A 128 -5.38 9.69 17.09
N LEU A 129 -6.62 9.96 16.74
CA LEU A 129 -7.02 10.60 15.50
C LEU A 129 -7.71 11.92 15.84
N GLU A 130 -7.19 13.03 15.31
CA GLU A 130 -7.66 14.39 15.63
C GLU A 130 -7.68 14.65 17.15
N GLY A 131 -6.64 14.16 17.84
CA GLY A 131 -6.49 14.28 19.30
C GLY A 131 -7.34 13.31 20.14
N ALA A 132 -8.32 12.62 19.54
CA ALA A 132 -9.18 11.66 20.24
C ALA A 132 -8.59 10.24 20.20
N ALA A 133 -8.56 9.58 21.35
CA ALA A 133 -8.20 8.17 21.45
C ALA A 133 -9.14 7.28 20.63
N ILE A 134 -8.59 6.37 19.84
CA ILE A 134 -9.35 5.46 18.97
C ILE A 134 -9.04 3.99 19.21
N GLU A 135 -8.10 3.64 20.08
CA GLU A 135 -7.66 2.26 20.33
C GLU A 135 -8.80 1.30 20.67
N ALA A 136 -9.82 1.75 21.40
CA ALA A 136 -10.99 0.97 21.78
C ALA A 136 -12.13 0.97 20.74
N LEU A 137 -12.02 1.77 19.68
CA LEU A 137 -13.06 1.86 18.65
C LEU A 137 -12.98 0.68 17.68
N SER A 138 -14.16 0.18 17.31
CA SER A 138 -14.33 -0.77 16.22
C SER A 138 -13.91 -0.20 14.87
N VAL A 139 -13.67 -1.07 13.88
CA VAL A 139 -13.39 -0.68 12.48
C VAL A 139 -14.48 0.27 11.95
N GLY A 140 -15.75 0.02 12.26
CA GLY A 140 -16.88 0.84 11.82
C GLY A 140 -16.86 2.26 12.41
N GLU A 141 -16.52 2.41 13.69
CA GLU A 141 -16.42 3.70 14.36
C GLU A 141 -15.21 4.50 13.88
N ARG A 142 -14.06 3.85 13.68
CA ARG A 142 -12.88 4.48 13.06
C ARG A 142 -13.19 4.97 11.65
N ARG A 143 -13.98 4.19 10.89
CA ARG A 143 -14.49 4.59 9.58
C ARG A 143 -15.40 5.82 9.67
N GLN A 144 -16.29 5.90 10.66
CA GLN A 144 -17.12 7.09 10.83
C GLN A 144 -16.30 8.36 11.12
N ARG A 145 -15.13 8.23 11.76
CA ARG A 145 -14.16 9.32 11.98
C ARG A 145 -13.25 9.62 10.78
N GLY A 146 -13.46 9.00 9.63
CA GLY A 146 -12.70 9.28 8.41
C GLY A 146 -11.44 8.43 8.21
N LEU A 147 -11.09 7.53 9.13
CA LEU A 147 -10.00 6.57 8.91
C LEU A 147 -10.44 5.50 7.90
N ARG A 148 -9.63 5.27 6.86
CA ARG A 148 -9.91 4.25 5.83
C ARG A 148 -8.71 3.34 5.70
N TYR A 149 -8.99 2.04 5.59
CA TYR A 149 -8.00 1.02 5.32
C TYR A 149 -8.25 0.45 3.93
N LEU A 150 -7.19 0.37 3.15
CA LEU A 150 -7.20 -0.29 1.84
C LEU A 150 -6.32 -1.52 1.95
N THR A 151 -6.94 -2.69 1.85
CA THR A 151 -6.26 -3.97 2.00
C THR A 151 -5.33 -4.28 0.84
N ASP A 152 -4.23 -4.98 1.15
CA ASP A 152 -3.37 -5.63 0.18
C ASP A 152 -3.98 -6.96 -0.33
N ASP A 153 -4.75 -7.66 0.50
CA ASP A 153 -5.48 -8.87 0.17
C ASP A 153 -6.92 -8.55 -0.30
N ARG A 154 -7.03 -8.16 -1.56
CA ARG A 154 -8.33 -7.80 -2.15
C ARG A 154 -9.32 -8.96 -2.20
N LEU A 155 -8.86 -10.21 -2.31
CA LEU A 155 -9.74 -11.36 -2.44
C LEU A 155 -10.24 -11.82 -1.06
N GLY A 156 -9.35 -11.92 -0.10
CA GLY A 156 -9.68 -12.37 1.26
C GLY A 156 -10.38 -11.31 2.11
N GLU A 157 -10.00 -10.04 1.98
CA GLU A 157 -10.52 -8.95 2.82
C GLU A 157 -11.37 -7.94 2.03
N GLY A 158 -11.07 -7.75 0.74
CA GLY A 158 -11.68 -6.72 -0.10
C GLY A 158 -12.94 -7.13 -0.85
N THR A 159 -13.23 -8.43 -0.90
CA THR A 159 -14.41 -8.96 -1.59
C THR A 159 -15.22 -9.89 -0.70
N VAL A 160 -16.52 -9.88 -0.92
CA VAL A 160 -17.37 -10.95 -0.43
C VAL A 160 -17.30 -12.05 -1.49
N GLY A 161 -16.75 -13.21 -1.12
CA GLY A 161 -16.66 -14.38 -2.00
C GLY A 161 -18.03 -14.97 -2.34
N THR A 162 -18.07 -16.25 -2.69
CA THR A 162 -19.33 -16.96 -2.95
C THR A 162 -20.22 -16.92 -1.70
N PHE A 163 -21.30 -16.13 -1.76
CA PHE A 163 -22.37 -16.20 -0.77
C PHE A 163 -23.06 -17.56 -0.94
N PRO A 164 -23.06 -18.44 0.07
CA PRO A 164 -23.88 -19.63 0.01
C PRO A 164 -25.35 -19.15 0.01
N VAL A 165 -26.03 -19.38 -1.11
CA VAL A 165 -27.48 -19.34 -1.22
C VAL A 165 -28.07 -20.65 -0.71
#